data_AF-A0A9C9Z7B1-F1
#
_entry.id   AF-A0A9C9Z7B1-F1
#
_cell.length_a   1.000
_cell.length_b   1.000
_cell.length_c   1.000
_cell.angle_alpha   90.00
_cell.angle_beta   90.00
_cell.angle_gamma   90.00
#
_symmetry.space_group_name_H-M   'P 1'
#
loop_
_entity.id
_entity.type
_entity.pdbx_description
1 polymer ?
#
loop_
_entity_poly.entity_id
_entity_poly.type
_entity_poly.pdbx_seq_one_letter_code
_entity_poly.pdbx_strand_id
1 'polypeptide(L)' 'MTLLDTRYTIETPEGIDLALCPAGPVPRALAYLVDFLLRAAILVALFFLTSWAGGLGEAGML' A
#
# COMPACT_ATOMS: atom_id res chain seq x y z
N MET A 1 -4.36 0.42 -33.70
CA MET A 1 -4.80 0.03 -32.35
C MET A 1 -4.08 0.92 -31.35
N THR A 2 -4.75 1.93 -30.81
CA THR A 2 -4.19 2.71 -29.70
C THR A 2 -5.22 2.71 -28.58
N LEU A 3 -5.09 1.72 -27.70
CA LEU A 3 -5.84 1.60 -26.46
C LEU A 3 -5.19 2.56 -25.44
N LEU A 4 -5.29 3.87 -25.73
CA LEU A 4 -4.86 4.96 -24.85
C LEU A 4 -6.00 5.44 -23.95
N ASP A 5 -7.24 5.07 -24.29
CA ASP A 5 -8.38 5.29 -23.42
C ASP A 5 -8.40 4.23 -22.32
N THR A 6 -8.16 4.66 -21.08
CA THR A 6 -8.22 3.82 -19.89
C THR A 6 -9.61 3.86 -19.24
N ARG A 7 -10.57 4.58 -19.83
CA ARG A 7 -11.95 4.62 -19.35
C ARG A 7 -12.66 3.33 -19.73
N TYR A 8 -13.27 2.68 -18.75
CA TYR A 8 -13.99 1.42 -18.92
C TYR A 8 -15.38 1.54 -18.32
N THR A 9 -16.41 1.20 -19.08
CA THR A 9 -17.80 1.24 -18.62
C THR A 9 -18.28 -0.18 -18.35
N ILE A 10 -18.89 -0.41 -17.19
CA ILE A 10 -19.57 -1.66 -16.84
C ILE A 10 -21.01 -1.40 -16.43
N GLU A 11 -21.91 -2.25 -16.89
CA GLU A 11 -23.26 -2.34 -16.37
C GLU A 11 -23.23 -3.09 -15.04
N THR A 12 -23.77 -2.48 -13.99
CA THR A 12 -23.94 -3.17 -12.69
C THR A 12 -25.25 -3.97 -12.65
N PRO A 13 -25.40 -4.95 -11.74
CA PRO A 13 -26.64 -5.72 -11.59
C PRO A 13 -27.89 -4.88 -11.35
N GLU A 14 -27.73 -3.65 -10.89
CA GLU A 14 -28.78 -2.66 -10.65
C GLU A 14 -29.25 -1.96 -11.94
N GLY A 15 -28.65 -2.26 -13.09
CA GLY A 15 -28.98 -1.68 -14.39
C GLY A 15 -28.48 -0.25 -14.57
N ILE A 16 -27.37 0.11 -13.91
CA ILE A 16 -26.70 1.39 -14.06
C ILE A 16 -25.28 1.23 -14.61
N ASP A 17 -24.89 2.15 -15.49
CA ASP A 17 -23.55 2.22 -16.06
C ASP A 17 -22.55 2.86 -15.08
N LEU A 18 -21.53 2.11 -14.68
CA LEU A 18 -20.36 2.61 -13.97
C LEU A 18 -19.20 2.88 -14.92
N ALA A 19 -18.87 4.15 -15.10
CA ALA A 19 -17.65 4.57 -15.79
C ALA A 19 -16.46 4.59 -14.81
N LEU A 20 -15.51 3.67 -15.01
CA LEU A 20 -14.30 3.54 -14.22
C LEU A 20 -13.10 4.14 -14.96
N CYS A 21 -12.22 4.78 -14.21
CA CYS A 21 -10.90 5.21 -14.67
C CYS A 21 -9.85 4.60 -13.74
N PRO A 22 -9.43 3.34 -13.96
CA PRO A 22 -8.46 2.70 -13.09
C PRO A 22 -7.17 3.51 -13.00
N ALA A 23 -6.67 3.69 -11.78
CA ALA A 23 -5.37 4.31 -11.58
C ALA A 23 -4.28 3.51 -12.33
N GLY A 24 -3.42 4.22 -13.07
CA GLY A 24 -2.30 3.62 -13.78
C GLY A 24 -1.24 3.01 -12.84
N PRO A 25 -0.18 2.41 -13.40
CA PRO A 25 0.86 1.75 -12.60
C PRO A 25 1.60 2.71 -11.67
N VAL A 26 1.85 3.96 -12.10
CA VAL A 26 2.57 4.97 -11.31
C VAL A 26 1.84 5.37 -10.03
N PRO A 27 0.58 5.86 -10.05
CA PRO A 27 -0.13 6.19 -8.81
C PRO A 27 -0.29 4.99 -7.88
N ARG A 28 -0.44 3.76 -8.41
CA ARG A 28 -0.44 2.54 -7.58
C ARG A 28 0.91 2.29 -6.90
N ALA A 29 2.01 2.39 -7.64
CA ALA A 29 3.35 2.22 -7.08
C ALA A 29 3.66 3.26 -5.99
N LEU A 30 3.24 4.51 -6.18
CA LEU A 30 3.37 5.56 -5.18
C LEU A 30 2.55 5.26 -3.91
N ALA A 31 1.31 4.76 -4.06
CA ALA A 31 0.52 4.35 -2.90
C ALA A 31 1.22 3.23 -2.11
N TYR A 32 1.71 2.19 -2.78
CA TYR A 32 2.50 1.13 -2.14
C TYR A 32 3.77 1.66 -1.47
N LEU A 33 4.46 2.61 -2.10
CA LEU A 33 5.67 3.20 -1.53
C LEU A 33 5.34 3.95 -0.23
N VAL A 34 4.26 4.71 -0.19
CA VAL A 34 3.81 5.42 1.02
C VAL A 34 3.48 4.42 2.12
N ASP A 35 2.71 3.37 1.82
CA ASP A 35 2.38 2.31 2.78
C ASP A 35 3.63 1.61 3.32
N PHE A 36 4.60 1.35 2.44
CA PHE A 36 5.87 0.72 2.80
C PHE A 36 6.71 1.63 3.71
N LEU A 37 6.85 2.91 3.36
CA LEU A 37 7.62 3.88 4.14
C LEU A 37 7.02 4.09 5.52
N LEU A 38 5.69 4.21 5.60
CA LEU A 38 5.00 4.35 6.88
C LEU A 38 5.20 3.11 7.76
N ARG A 39 5.05 1.91 7.18
CA ARG A 39 5.24 0.64 7.90
C ARG A 39 6.69 0.45 8.35
N ALA A 40 7.66 0.79 7.50
CA ALA A 40 9.07 0.76 7.84
C ALA A 40 9.38 1.75 8.98
N ALA A 41 8.85 2.97 8.91
CA ALA A 41 9.04 3.98 9.96
C ALA A 41 8.48 3.50 11.31
N ILE A 42 7.29 2.90 11.32
CA ILE A 42 6.69 2.32 12.53
C ILE A 42 7.57 1.19 13.08
N LEU A 43 8.01 0.26 12.24
CA LEU A 43 8.86 -0.86 12.67
C LEU A 43 10.20 -0.40 13.22
N VAL A 44 10.82 0.61 12.60
CA VAL A 44 12.06 1.23 13.08
C VAL A 44 11.84 1.93 14.42
N ALA A 45 10.74 2.68 14.57
CA ALA A 45 10.39 3.31 15.84
C ALA A 45 10.16 2.28 16.95
N LEU A 46 9.46 1.19 16.65
CA LEU A 46 9.25 0.08 17.58
C LEU A 46 10.57 -0.61 17.94
N PHE A 47 11.46 -0.83 16.98
CA PHE A 47 12.79 -1.39 17.22
C PHE A 47 13.59 -0.54 18.22
N PHE A 48 13.60 0.79 18.07
CA PHE A 48 14.26 1.67 19.02
C PHE A 48 13.58 1.70 20.39
N LEU A 49 12.24 1.71 20.42
CA LEU A 49 11.49 1.69 21.67
C LEU A 49 11.74 0.40 22.47
N THR A 50 11.71 -0.75 21.81
CA THR A 50 11.91 -2.06 22.46
C THR A 50 13.37 -2.34 22.81
N SER A 51 14.33 -1.84 22.03
CA SER A 51 15.75 -1.94 22.37
C SER A 51 16.11 -1.07 23.58
N TRP A 52 15.54 0.14 23.67
CA TRP A 52 15.74 1.03 24.83
C TRP A 52 15.11 0.50 26.12
N ALA A 53 13.94 -0.15 26.03
CA ALA A 53 13.24 -0.74 27.16
C ALA A 53 13.95 -1.98 27.78
N GLY A 54 15.09 -2.39 27.23
CA GLY A 54 15.87 -3.53 27.71
C GLY A 54 15.57 -4.81 26.93
N GLY A 55 16.43 -5.12 25.94
CA GLY A 55 16.73 -6.51 25.60
C GLY A 55 15.64 -7.37 24.97
N LEU A 56 14.63 -6.85 24.26
CA LEU A 56 13.74 -7.73 23.48
C LEU A 56 14.47 -8.53 22.38
N GLY A 57 15.73 -8.17 22.08
CA GLY A 57 16.64 -8.96 21.23
C GLY A 57 17.45 -10.04 21.95
N GLU A 58 17.59 -10.01 23.28
CA GLU A 58 18.24 -11.10 24.02
C GLU A 58 17.29 -12.29 24.24
N ALA A 59 15.98 -12.07 24.36
CA ALA A 59 14.99 -13.16 24.50
C ALA A 59 14.87 -14.10 23.27
N GLY A 60 15.50 -13.77 22.14
CA GLY A 60 15.53 -14.62 20.95
C GLY A 60 16.86 -15.33 20.68
N MET A 61 17.99 -14.89 21.28
CA MET A 61 19.32 -15.34 20.87
C MET A 61 20.42 -15.33 21.96
N LEU A 62 20.10 -15.42 23.27
CA LEU A 62 20.99 -15.99 24.31
C LEU A 62 20.18 -16.73 25.39
#